data_AF-A0A377W6J7-F1
#
_entry.id   AF-A0A377W6J7-F1
#
_cell.length_a   1.000
_cell.length_b   1.000
_cell.length_c   1.000
_cell.angle_alpha   90.00
_cell.angle_beta   90.00
_cell.angle_gamma   90.00
#
_symmetry.space_group_name_H-M   'P 1'
#
loop_
_entity.id
_entity.type
_entity.pdbx_description
1 polymer ?
#
loop_
_entity_poly.entity_id
_entity_poly.type
_entity_poly.pdbx_seq_one_letter_code
_entity_poly.pdbx_strand_id
1 'polypeptide(L)'
;MRATSEEIAIFVAVVESGSFSRAAEQLGQANSAVSRAVKKLESKLGVSLLNRTTRQLSLTEEGERYFRRMQVVLQEMAAAENDLLETRTTPRGLLRVDARRRR
;
A
#
# COMPACT_ATOMS: atom_id res chain seq x y z
N MET A 1 -4.20 4.49 -16.28
CA MET A 1 -3.34 5.09 -15.24
C MET A 1 -2.74 3.95 -14.40
N ARG A 2 -1.56 3.43 -14.76
CA ARG A 2 -0.94 2.25 -14.08
C ARG A 2 0.35 2.58 -13.33
N ALA A 3 1.00 3.69 -13.67
CA ALA A 3 2.35 3.98 -13.20
C ALA A 3 2.45 4.55 -11.78
N THR A 4 1.39 5.18 -11.26
CA THR A 4 1.41 5.81 -9.92
C THR A 4 1.06 4.83 -8.81
N SER A 5 0.18 3.86 -9.07
CA SER A 5 -0.26 2.88 -8.08
C SER A 5 0.87 1.94 -7.66
N GLU A 6 1.72 1.54 -8.61
CA GLU A 6 2.84 0.64 -8.33
C GLU A 6 3.88 1.28 -7.40
N GLU A 7 4.23 2.55 -7.62
CA GLU A 7 5.16 3.30 -6.76
C GLU A 7 4.64 3.42 -5.32
N ILE A 8 3.33 3.64 -5.16
CA ILE A 8 2.67 3.74 -3.86
C ILE A 8 2.60 2.37 -3.17
N ALA A 9 2.24 1.32 -3.90
CA ALA A 9 2.20 -0.05 -3.37
C ALA A 9 3.60 -0.50 -2.89
N ILE A 10 4.64 -0.20 -3.67
CA ILE A 10 6.03 -0.46 -3.28
C ILE A 10 6.40 0.29 -2.00
N PHE A 11 6.07 1.58 -1.91
CA PHE A 11 6.33 2.37 -0.71
C PHE A 11 5.62 1.78 0.53
N VAL A 12 4.34 1.43 0.41
CA VAL A 12 3.55 0.83 1.50
C VAL A 12 4.18 -0.49 1.95
N ALA A 13 4.52 -1.38 1.02
CA ALA A 13 5.17 -2.65 1.34
C ALA A 13 6.54 -2.47 2.03
N VAL A 14 7.33 -1.47 1.61
CA VAL A 14 8.62 -1.13 2.25
C VAL A 14 8.42 -0.67 3.69
N VAL A 15 7.39 0.12 3.93
CA VAL A 15 7.05 0.61 5.27
C VAL A 15 6.55 -0.53 6.16
N GLU A 16 5.64 -1.37 5.67
CA GLU A 16 5.09 -2.50 6.43
C GLU A 16 6.14 -3.56 6.76
N SER A 17 7.04 -3.84 5.81
CA SER A 17 8.11 -4.83 6.01
C SER A 17 9.30 -4.29 6.82
N GLY A 18 9.39 -2.97 6.98
CA GLY A 18 10.49 -2.29 7.67
C GLY A 18 11.85 -2.42 6.98
N SER A 19 11.91 -2.99 5.77
CA SER A 19 13.17 -3.26 5.06
C SER A 19 12.95 -3.35 3.55
N PHE A 20 13.82 -2.68 2.78
CA PHE A 20 13.81 -2.76 1.31
C PHE A 20 13.96 -4.20 0.81
N SER A 21 14.82 -5.01 1.46
CA SER A 21 15.03 -6.41 1.10
C SER A 21 13.78 -7.25 1.27
N ARG A 22 13.11 -7.12 2.42
CA ARG A 22 11.87 -7.88 2.67
C ARG A 22 10.74 -7.46 1.75
N ALA A 23 10.60 -6.16 1.48
CA ALA A 23 9.62 -5.66 0.52
C ALA A 23 9.87 -6.19 -0.90
N ALA A 24 11.14 -6.18 -1.33
CA ALA A 24 11.54 -6.68 -2.63
C ALA A 24 11.19 -8.18 -2.79
N GLU A 25 11.46 -8.98 -1.76
CA GLU A 25 11.07 -10.40 -1.73
C GLU A 25 9.54 -10.59 -1.77
N GLN A 26 8.78 -9.82 -0.98
CA GLN A 26 7.32 -9.90 -0.97
C GLN A 26 6.68 -9.50 -2.31
N LEU A 27 7.27 -8.51 -3.00
CA LEU A 27 6.77 -8.02 -4.27
C LEU A 27 7.34 -8.78 -5.48
N GLY A 28 8.27 -9.72 -5.27
CA GLY A 28 8.97 -10.40 -6.36
C GLY A 28 9.81 -9.47 -7.24
N GLN A 29 10.28 -8.35 -6.68
CA GLN A 29 11.04 -7.33 -7.40
C GLN A 29 12.50 -7.29 -6.94
N ALA A 30 13.39 -6.72 -7.76
CA ALA A 30 14.77 -6.48 -7.35
C ALA A 30 14.86 -5.32 -6.34
N ASN A 31 15.75 -5.43 -5.34
CA ASN A 31 16.05 -4.36 -4.38
C ASN A 31 16.33 -3.00 -5.04
N SER A 32 17.04 -3.03 -6.16
CA SER A 32 17.36 -1.83 -6.93
C SER A 32 16.14 -1.21 -7.63
N ALA A 33 15.12 -2.02 -7.97
CA ALA A 33 13.86 -1.55 -8.52
C ALA A 33 13.01 -0.89 -7.42
N VAL A 34 12.86 -1.56 -6.27
CA VAL A 34 12.13 -1.02 -5.10
C VAL A 34 12.72 0.32 -4.65
N SER A 35 14.04 0.40 -4.49
CA SER A 35 14.72 1.64 -4.09
C SER A 35 14.53 2.77 -5.10
N ARG A 36 14.55 2.46 -6.41
CA ARG A 36 14.29 3.45 -7.47
C ARG A 36 12.84 3.93 -7.48
N ALA A 37 11.88 3.02 -7.33
CA ALA A 37 10.47 3.37 -7.28
C ALA A 37 10.16 4.34 -6.13
N VAL A 38 10.69 4.06 -4.94
CA VAL A 38 10.57 4.96 -3.78
C VAL A 38 11.25 6.30 -4.04
N LYS A 39 12.49 6.33 -4.57
CA LYS A 39 13.16 7.60 -4.91
C LYS A 39 12.38 8.42 -5.93
N LYS A 40 11.75 7.75 -6.90
CA LYS A 40 10.95 8.40 -7.94
C LYS A 40 9.67 9.00 -7.34
N LEU A 41 9.05 8.30 -6.38
CA LEU A 41 7.93 8.83 -5.60
C LEU A 41 8.33 10.05 -4.78
N GLU A 42 9.42 9.97 -4.03
CA GLU A 42 9.97 11.10 -3.25
C GLU A 42 10.27 12.31 -4.15
N SER A 43 10.91 12.08 -5.29
CA SER A 43 11.23 13.13 -6.27
C SER A 43 9.98 13.80 -6.85
N LYS A 44 8.93 13.03 -7.13
CA LYS A 44 7.65 13.56 -7.64
C LYS A 44 6.90 14.39 -6.59
N LEU A 45 6.95 13.97 -5.33
CA LEU A 45 6.30 14.66 -4.23
C LEU A 45 7.13 15.85 -3.72
N GLY A 46 8.43 15.89 -4.02
CA GLY A 46 9.34 16.92 -3.56
C GLY A 46 9.71 16.81 -2.07
N VAL A 47 9.40 15.67 -1.44
CA VAL A 47 9.57 15.44 0.00
C VAL A 47 10.23 14.09 0.25
N SER A 48 11.00 13.98 1.32
CA SER A 48 11.55 12.69 1.74
C SER A 48 10.57 11.98 2.66
N LEU A 49 10.20 10.76 2.29
CA LEU A 49 9.24 9.94 3.03
C LEU A 49 9.96 8.96 3.98
N LEU A 50 11.21 8.60 3.69
CA LEU A 50 11.98 7.61 4.43
C LEU A 50 13.35 8.15 4.84
N ASN A 51 13.64 8.06 6.12
CA ASN A 51 14.97 8.20 6.68
C ASN A 51 15.76 6.91 6.44
N ARG A 52 16.65 6.95 5.44
CA ARG A 52 17.55 5.85 5.10
C ARG A 52 18.80 5.90 5.96
N THR A 53 18.70 5.54 7.24
CA THR A 53 19.90 5.22 8.01
C THR A 53 20.33 3.79 7.70
N THR A 54 21.64 3.58 7.48
CA THR A 54 22.23 2.28 7.08
C THR A 54 21.96 1.12 8.03
N ARG A 55 21.37 1.38 9.21
CA ARG A 55 21.01 0.39 10.23
C ARG A 55 19.51 0.26 10.50
N GLN A 56 18.70 1.26 10.14
CA GLN A 56 17.24 1.22 10.32
C GLN A 56 16.54 2.05 9.26
N LEU A 57 15.46 1.48 8.72
CA LEU A 57 14.48 2.21 7.94
C LEU A 57 13.54 2.92 8.94
N SER A 58 13.45 4.24 8.84
CA SER A 58 12.48 5.00 9.63
C SER A 58 11.67 5.90 8.72
N LEU A 59 10.39 6.11 9.05
CA LEU A 59 9.54 7.07 8.36
C LEU A 59 9.90 8.49 8.81
N THR A 60 9.72 9.46 7.91
CA THR A 60 9.61 10.88 8.28
C THR A 60 8.19 11.19 8.74
N GLU A 61 7.97 12.33 9.39
CA GLU A 61 6.62 12.80 9.76
C GLU A 61 5.70 12.91 8.52
N GLU A 62 6.26 13.43 7.42
CA GLU A 62 5.62 13.49 6.10
C GLU A 62 5.31 12.08 5.56
N GLY A 63 6.28 11.16 5.70
CA GLY A 63 6.14 9.75 5.33
C GLY A 63 5.01 9.05 6.08
N GLU A 64 4.90 9.23 7.39
CA GLU A 64 3.82 8.67 8.21
C GLU A 64 2.45 9.20 7.79
N ARG A 65 2.34 10.52 7.57
CA ARG A 65 1.11 11.15 7.15
C ARG A 65 0.67 10.66 5.77
N TYR A 66 1.63 10.56 4.85
CA TYR A 66 1.40 10.05 3.50
C TYR A 66 0.99 8.57 3.54
N PHE A 67 1.70 7.73 4.30
CA PHE A 67 1.41 6.31 4.47
C PHE A 67 -0.01 6.08 4.98
N ARG A 68 -0.41 6.74 6.09
CA ARG A 68 -1.76 6.62 6.63
C ARG A 68 -2.84 7.00 5.61
N ARG A 69 -2.61 8.06 4.84
CA ARG A 69 -3.57 8.50 3.81
C ARG A 69 -3.66 7.51 2.65
N MET A 70 -2.51 7.01 2.18
CA MET A 70 -2.46 6.08 1.06
C MET A 70 -3.00 4.71 1.41
N GLN A 71 -2.82 4.24 2.64
CA GLN A 71 -3.40 2.98 3.08
C GLN A 71 -4.93 3.00 2.95
N VAL A 72 -5.57 4.09 3.38
CA VAL A 72 -7.03 4.26 3.22
C VAL A 72 -7.41 4.28 1.74
N VAL A 73 -6.71 5.05 0.91
CA VAL A 73 -7.00 5.14 -0.53
C VAL A 73 -6.86 3.78 -1.22
N LEU A 74 -5.83 3.01 -0.92
CA LEU A 74 -5.64 1.67 -1.47
C LEU A 74 -6.75 0.71 -1.04
N GLN A 75 -7.20 0.79 0.21
CA GLN A 75 -8.33 0.00 0.70
C GLN A 75 -9.64 0.40 -0.01
N GLU A 76 -9.91 1.70 -0.16
CA GLU A 76 -11.08 2.19 -0.88
C GLU A 76 -11.06 1.79 -2.36
N MET A 77 -9.88 1.81 -3.00
CA MET A 77 -9.71 1.32 -4.37
C MET A 77 -9.98 -0.18 -4.47
N ALA A 78 -9.42 -0.98 -3.55
CA ALA A 78 -9.68 -2.41 -3.50
C ALA A 78 -11.16 -2.72 -3.22
N ALA A 79 -11.81 -1.95 -2.36
CA ALA A 79 -13.25 -2.06 -2.09
C ALA A 79 -14.08 -1.70 -3.31
N ALA A 80 -13.74 -0.63 -4.04
CA ALA A 80 -14.42 -0.24 -5.28
C ALA A 80 -14.22 -1.29 -6.39
N GLU A 81 -13.02 -1.87 -6.51
CA GLU A 81 -12.77 -2.99 -7.44
C GLU A 81 -13.59 -4.23 -7.05
N ASN A 82 -13.69 -4.53 -5.76
CA ASN A 82 -14.50 -5.63 -5.26
C ASN A 82 -16.00 -5.39 -5.51
N ASP A 83 -16.51 -4.18 -5.27
CA ASP A 83 -17.91 -3.81 -5.54
C ASP A 83 -18.29 -3.98 -7.03
N LEU A 84 -17.37 -3.66 -7.94
CA LEU A 84 -17.55 -3.90 -9.37
C LEU A 84 -17.49 -5.40 -9.75
N LEU A 85 -16.65 -6.19 -9.07
CA LEU A 85 -16.57 -7.64 -9.24
C LEU A 85 -17.81 -8.34 -8.66
N GLU A 86 -18.34 -7.86 -7.53
CA GLU A 86 -19.60 -8.29 -6.92
C GLU A 86 -20.80 -7.87 -7.80
N THR A 87 -20.75 -6.70 -8.43
CA THR A 87 -21.80 -6.25 -9.37
C THR A 87 -21.80 -7.10 -10.66
N ARG A 88 -20.62 -7.53 -11.14
CA ARG A 88 -20.52 -8.48 -12.27
C ARG A 88 -20.90 -9.91 -11.88
N THR A 89 -20.74 -10.25 -10.62
CA THR A 89 -21.12 -11.54 -10.04
C THR A 89 -22.39 -11.35 -9.27
N THR A 90 -23.52 -11.06 -9.93
CA THR A 90 -24.83 -10.99 -9.26
C THR A 90 -24.95 -12.09 -8.21
N PRO A 91 -24.94 -11.78 -6.89
CA PRO A 91 -25.17 -12.81 -5.90
C PRO A 91 -26.67 -13.06 -5.90
N ARG A 92 -27.12 -14.00 -6.74
CA ARG A 92 -28.45 -14.59 -6.60
C ARG A 92 -28.43 -15.48 -5.36
N GLY A 93 -28.66 -14.88 -4.19
CA GLY A 93 -28.81 -15.62 -2.95
C GLY A 93 -28.94 -14.71 -1.73
N LEU A 94 -30.01 -14.90 -0.94
CA LEU A 94 -30.26 -14.19 0.31
C LEU A 94 -29.14 -14.49 1.32
N LEU A 95 -28.23 -13.55 1.54
CA LEU A 95 -27.22 -13.65 2.58
C LEU A 95 -27.83 -13.25 3.92
N ARG A 96 -28.03 -14.24 4.80
CA ARG A 96 -28.52 -14.03 6.17
C ARG A 96 -27.33 -13.88 7.11
N VAL A 97 -27.08 -12.66 7.59
CA VAL A 97 -26.01 -12.37 8.57
C VAL A 97 -26.57 -12.50 9.97
N ASP A 98 -26.11 -13.49 10.73
CA ASP A 98 -26.42 -13.66 12.15
C ASP A 98 -25.29 -13.04 12.98
N ALA A 99 -25.54 -11.85 13.55
CA ALA A 99 -24.56 -11.12 14.36
C ALA A 99 -24.77 -11.41 15.86
N ARG A 100 -23.88 -12.20 16.47
CA ARG A 100 -23.88 -12.44 17.92
C ARG A 100 -23.17 -11.32 18.66
N ARG A 101 -23.95 -10.37 19.18
CA ARG A 101 -23.52 -9.33 20.10
C ARG A 101 -23.16 -9.96 21.46
N ARG A 102 -21.89 -9.94 21.88
CA ARG A 102 -21.53 -10.22 23.28
C ARG A 102 -21.51 -8.92 24.07
N ARG A 103 -22.18 -8.94 25.24
CA ARG A 103 -22.10 -7.95 26.31
C ARG A 103 -20.78 -8.09 27.07
#